data_AF-A0A8T5RTF5-F1
#
_entry.id   AF-A0A8T5RTF5-F1
#
_cell.length_a   1.000
_cell.length_b   1.000
_cell.length_c   1.000
_cell.angle_alpha   90.00
_cell.angle_beta   90.00
_cell.angle_gamma   90.00
#
_symmetry.space_group_name_H-M   'P 1'
#
loop_
_entity.id
_entity.type
_entity.pdbx_description
1 polymer ?
#
loop_
_entity_poly.entity_id
_entity_poly.type
_entity_poly.pdbx_seq_one_letter_code
_entity_poly.pdbx_strand_id
1 'polypeptide(L)'
;MSEKKEFISKKGLMVIGIVSLAILIIGIILYYTNLNEAFYSSNDSVQSIFKAITYLGEPVVFIIIIAILFLIYDKIYAKRLAYSLLFSYYLNGVFKEVFQDPRPSTNVPGPDHGFIEPDYGFPSGHAQTAVAFWGHVG
;
A
#
# COMPACT_ATOMS: atom_id res chain seq x y z
N MET A 1 9.31 -12.08 31.48
CA MET A 1 10.18 -12.60 30.40
C MET A 1 10.46 -11.43 29.47
N SER A 2 11.69 -10.92 29.44
CA SER A 2 12.03 -9.73 28.64
C SER A 2 12.00 -10.09 27.16
N GLU A 3 10.98 -9.66 26.43
CA GLU A 3 10.98 -9.73 24.96
C GLU A 3 12.23 -9.01 24.45
N LYS A 4 13.16 -9.77 23.88
CA LYS A 4 14.31 -9.21 23.20
C LYS A 4 13.76 -8.55 21.94
N LYS A 5 13.73 -7.22 21.88
CA LYS A 5 13.44 -6.50 20.63
C LYS A 5 14.53 -6.89 19.63
N GLU A 6 14.20 -7.76 18.67
CA GLU A 6 15.05 -7.98 17.51
C GLU A 6 15.00 -6.71 16.65
N PHE A 7 16.03 -5.89 16.77
CA PHE A 7 16.23 -4.77 15.86
C PHE A 7 16.75 -5.30 14.53
N ILE A 8 16.22 -4.75 13.43
CA ILE A 8 16.70 -5.06 12.07
C ILE A 8 18.21 -4.78 12.01
N SER A 9 18.98 -5.78 11.55
CA SER A 9 20.43 -5.65 11.44
C SER A 9 20.82 -4.53 10.46
N LYS A 10 22.01 -3.92 10.61
CA LYS A 10 22.52 -2.92 9.66
C LYS A 10 22.52 -3.42 8.21
N LYS A 11 22.81 -4.72 8.01
CA LYS A 11 22.74 -5.37 6.70
C LYS A 11 21.30 -5.42 6.17
N GLY A 12 20.33 -5.73 7.02
CA GLY A 12 18.90 -5.72 6.67
C GLY A 12 18.42 -4.34 6.26
N LEU A 13 18.77 -3.30 7.02
CA LEU A 13 18.44 -1.91 6.65
C LEU A 13 19.06 -1.50 5.32
N MET A 14 20.30 -1.90 5.06
CA MET A 14 20.98 -1.63 3.78
C MET A 14 20.27 -2.32 2.60
N VAL A 15 19.82 -3.56 2.79
CA VAL A 15 19.05 -4.29 1.76
C VAL A 15 17.72 -3.59 1.47
N ILE A 16 16.95 -3.21 2.51
CA ILE A 16 15.68 -2.48 2.34
C ILE A 16 15.92 -1.16 1.59
N GLY A 17 16.98 -0.43 1.93
CA GLY A 17 17.35 0.81 1.26
C GLY A 17 17.68 0.62 -0.21
N ILE A 18 18.51 -0.39 -0.54
CA ILE A 18 18.88 -0.70 -1.93
C ILE A 18 17.66 -1.12 -2.75
N VAL A 19 16.81 -1.99 -2.20
CA VAL A 19 15.59 -2.45 -2.89
C VAL A 19 14.63 -1.29 -3.14
N SER A 20 14.43 -0.42 -2.14
CA SER A 20 13.55 0.75 -2.28
C SER A 20 14.09 1.72 -3.34
N LEU A 21 15.40 1.95 -3.37
CA LEU A 21 16.05 2.80 -4.38
C LEU A 21 15.93 2.20 -5.78
N ALA A 22 16.12 0.89 -5.92
CA ALA A 22 15.95 0.20 -7.20
C ALA A 22 14.51 0.30 -7.71
N ILE A 23 13.51 0.08 -6.84
CA ILE A 23 12.08 0.23 -7.20
C ILE A 23 11.78 1.66 -7.63
N LEU A 24 12.31 2.66 -6.91
CA LEU A 24 12.14 4.06 -7.26
C LEU A 24 12.73 4.38 -8.65
N ILE A 25 13.97 3.95 -8.91
CA ILE A 25 14.63 4.16 -10.20
C ILE A 25 13.84 3.50 -11.33
N ILE A 26 13.40 2.25 -11.14
CA ILE A 26 12.58 1.53 -12.11
C ILE A 26 11.25 2.27 -12.36
N GLY A 27 10.56 2.71 -11.31
CA GLY A 27 9.31 3.46 -11.42
C GLY A 27 9.49 4.76 -12.20
N ILE A 28 10.57 5.50 -11.93
CA ILE A 28 10.93 6.71 -12.66
C ILE A 28 11.18 6.41 -14.14
N ILE A 29 11.93 5.36 -14.47
CA ILE A 29 12.18 4.95 -15.86
C ILE A 29 10.85 4.61 -16.55
N LEU A 30 10.00 3.80 -15.92
CA LEU A 30 8.69 3.40 -16.48
C LEU A 30 7.81 4.62 -16.77
N TYR A 31 7.79 5.60 -15.86
CA TYR A 31 7.05 6.85 -16.03
C TYR A 31 7.59 7.68 -17.21
N TYR A 32 8.89 7.96 -17.25
CA TYR A 32 9.49 8.79 -18.31
C TYR A 32 9.44 8.14 -19.70
N THR A 33 9.36 6.81 -19.77
CA THR A 33 9.24 6.07 -21.02
C THR A 33 7.79 5.79 -21.42
N ASN A 34 6.81 6.21 -20.62
CA ASN A 34 5.39 5.86 -20.73
C ASN A 34 5.10 4.34 -20.73
N LEU A 35 6.07 3.51 -20.31
CA LEU A 35 5.89 2.06 -20.20
C LEU A 35 4.97 1.68 -19.03
N ASN A 36 4.72 2.60 -18.10
CA ASN A 36 3.72 2.42 -17.05
C ASN A 36 2.29 2.21 -17.60
N GLU A 37 1.98 2.73 -18.80
CA GLU A 37 0.66 2.52 -19.42
C GLU A 37 0.46 1.08 -19.91
N ALA A 38 1.55 0.36 -20.20
CA ALA A 38 1.50 -1.03 -20.65
C ALA A 38 0.94 -2.00 -19.59
N PHE A 39 0.84 -1.58 -18.33
CA PHE A 39 0.22 -2.37 -17.26
C PHE A 39 -1.32 -2.32 -17.29
N TYR A 40 -1.92 -1.41 -18.08
CA TYR A 40 -3.36 -1.39 -18.24
C TYR A 40 -3.86 -2.59 -19.06
N SER A 41 -4.92 -3.24 -18.59
CA SER A 41 -5.57 -4.34 -19.31
C SER A 41 -7.07 -4.13 -19.36
N SER A 42 -7.64 -4.19 -20.57
CA SER A 42 -9.09 -4.15 -20.80
C SER A 42 -9.75 -5.53 -20.72
N ASN A 43 -9.06 -6.56 -20.24
CA ASN A 43 -9.62 -7.91 -20.11
C ASN A 43 -10.41 -8.03 -18.81
N ASP A 44 -11.70 -8.35 -18.90
CA ASP A 44 -12.62 -8.41 -17.75
C ASP A 44 -12.18 -9.39 -16.66
N SER A 45 -11.63 -10.55 -17.04
CA SER A 45 -11.14 -11.56 -16.08
C SER A 45 -9.95 -11.02 -15.31
N VAL A 46 -9.02 -10.36 -16.01
CA VAL A 46 -7.85 -9.72 -15.39
C VAL A 46 -8.31 -8.61 -14.44
N GLN A 47 -9.20 -7.73 -14.90
CA GLN A 47 -9.72 -6.65 -14.05
C GLN A 47 -10.45 -7.19 -12.83
N SER A 48 -11.26 -8.25 -12.97
CA SER A 48 -11.98 -8.86 -11.86
C SER A 48 -11.04 -9.43 -10.80
N ILE A 49 -9.97 -10.11 -11.22
CA ILE A 49 -8.93 -10.64 -10.31
C ILE A 49 -8.25 -9.49 -9.56
N PHE A 50 -7.78 -8.46 -10.28
CA PHE A 50 -7.10 -7.34 -9.63
C PHE A 50 -8.04 -6.53 -8.73
N LYS A 51 -9.31 -6.38 -9.09
CA LYS A 51 -10.32 -5.73 -8.24
C LYS A 51 -10.53 -6.49 -6.94
N ALA A 52 -10.58 -7.82 -6.98
CA ALA A 52 -10.67 -8.65 -5.78
C ALA A 52 -9.42 -8.51 -4.89
N ILE A 53 -8.24 -8.47 -5.50
CA ILE A 53 -6.98 -8.24 -4.77
C ILE A 53 -6.96 -6.83 -4.15
N THR A 54 -7.35 -5.79 -4.89
CA THR A 54 -7.42 -4.41 -4.39
C THR A 54 -8.38 -4.31 -3.22
N TYR A 55 -9.54 -4.98 -3.28
CA TYR A 55 -10.51 -4.99 -2.18
C TYR A 55 -9.92 -5.50 -0.86
N LEU A 56 -8.97 -6.44 -0.90
CA LEU A 56 -8.28 -6.91 0.32
C LEU A 56 -7.38 -5.83 0.95
N GLY A 57 -7.01 -4.81 0.18
CA GLY A 57 -6.24 -3.65 0.64
C GLY A 57 -7.11 -2.47 1.08
N GLU A 58 -8.43 -2.62 1.12
CA GLU A 58 -9.32 -1.56 1.60
C GLU A 58 -9.19 -1.35 3.12
N PRO A 59 -9.32 -0.11 3.62
CA PRO A 59 -9.23 0.18 5.05
C PRO A 59 -10.18 -0.66 5.92
N VAL A 60 -11.37 -0.99 5.41
CA VAL A 60 -12.35 -1.80 6.14
C VAL A 60 -11.82 -3.21 6.44
N VAL A 61 -11.06 -3.82 5.54
CA VAL A 61 -10.50 -5.16 5.73
C VAL A 61 -9.49 -5.12 6.87
N PHE A 62 -8.62 -4.12 6.89
CA PHE A 62 -7.64 -3.94 7.96
C PHE A 62 -8.28 -3.64 9.32
N ILE A 63 -9.37 -2.86 9.35
CA ILE A 63 -10.13 -2.59 10.58
C ILE A 63 -10.71 -3.89 11.15
N ILE A 64 -11.28 -4.75 10.30
CA ILE A 64 -11.81 -6.07 10.73
C ILE A 64 -10.66 -6.94 11.26
N ILE A 65 -9.52 -7.01 10.56
CA ILE A 65 -8.36 -7.77 11.03
C ILE A 65 -7.88 -7.26 12.40
N ILE A 66 -7.74 -5.95 12.57
CA ILE A 66 -7.35 -5.33 13.85
C ILE A 66 -8.36 -5.67 14.94
N ALA A 67 -9.67 -5.60 14.66
CA ALA A 67 -10.71 -5.93 15.62
C ALA A 67 -10.63 -7.40 16.07
N ILE A 68 -10.43 -8.33 15.13
CA ILE A 68 -10.22 -9.75 15.43
C ILE A 68 -8.98 -9.91 16.33
N LEU A 69 -7.82 -9.37 15.92
CA LEU A 69 -6.59 -9.46 16.69
C LEU A 69 -6.72 -8.85 18.09
N PHE A 70 -7.47 -7.77 18.22
CA PHE A 70 -7.73 -7.11 19.50
C PHE A 70 -8.60 -7.96 20.43
N LEU A 71 -9.59 -8.66 19.88
CA LEU A 71 -10.54 -9.46 20.66
C LEU A 71 -9.96 -10.82 21.06
N ILE A 72 -9.27 -11.52 20.15
CA ILE A 72 -8.93 -12.94 20.34
C ILE A 72 -7.43 -13.25 20.45
N TYR A 73 -6.54 -12.30 20.13
CA TYR A 73 -5.09 -12.55 20.09
C TYR A 73 -4.31 -11.76 21.15
N ASP A 74 -3.91 -10.54 20.85
CA ASP A 74 -3.14 -9.69 21.77
C ASP A 74 -3.52 -8.22 21.58
N LYS A 75 -4.00 -7.60 22.66
CA LYS A 75 -4.49 -6.21 22.64
C LYS A 75 -3.38 -5.19 22.42
N ILE A 76 -2.16 -5.45 22.89
CA ILE A 76 -1.02 -4.55 22.73
C ILE A 76 -0.53 -4.61 21.29
N TYR A 77 -0.42 -5.81 20.73
CA TYR A 77 -0.07 -6.06 19.33
C TYR A 77 -1.09 -5.38 18.40
N ALA A 78 -2.38 -5.64 18.58
CA ALA A 78 -3.43 -5.05 17.75
C ALA A 78 -3.44 -3.52 17.81
N LYS A 79 -3.21 -2.92 18.99
CA LYS A 79 -3.07 -1.46 19.12
C LYS A 79 -1.85 -0.92 18.39
N ARG A 80 -0.69 -1.59 18.48
CA ARG A 80 0.53 -1.17 17.77
C ARG A 80 0.34 -1.24 16.25
N LEU A 81 -0.29 -2.30 15.75
CA LEU A 81 -0.67 -2.43 14.35
C LEU A 81 -1.62 -1.30 13.93
N ALA A 82 -2.67 -1.04 14.72
CA ALA A 82 -3.61 0.04 14.45
C ALA A 82 -2.92 1.40 14.36
N TYR A 83 -2.02 1.73 15.29
CA TYR A 83 -1.26 2.98 15.25
C TYR A 83 -0.32 3.05 14.04
N SER A 84 0.31 1.94 13.65
CA SER A 84 1.14 1.86 12.44
C SER A 84 0.33 2.19 11.18
N LEU A 85 -0.84 1.58 11.02
CA LEU A 85 -1.71 1.82 9.86
C LEU A 85 -2.30 3.23 9.88
N LEU A 86 -2.74 3.74 11.04
CA LEU A 86 -3.24 5.12 11.16
C LEU A 86 -2.17 6.13 10.79
N PHE A 87 -0.95 5.96 11.31
CA PHE A 87 0.17 6.85 10.98
C PHE A 87 0.49 6.80 9.48
N SER A 88 0.49 5.60 8.89
CA SER A 88 0.67 5.42 7.44
C SER A 88 -0.40 6.17 6.64
N TYR A 89 -1.67 6.02 7.01
CA TYR A 89 -2.79 6.70 6.35
C TYR A 89 -2.66 8.23 6.41
N TYR A 90 -2.37 8.80 7.58
CA TYR A 90 -2.19 10.25 7.73
C TYR A 90 -1.00 10.76 6.92
N LEU A 91 0.14 10.07 6.98
CA LEU A 91 1.30 10.45 6.17
C LEU A 91 1.01 10.37 4.67
N ASN A 92 0.25 9.34 4.23
CA ASN A 92 -0.16 9.21 2.85
C ASN A 92 -1.00 10.42 2.42
N GLY A 93 -2.02 10.78 3.20
CA GLY A 93 -2.87 11.94 2.94
C GLY A 93 -2.09 13.25 2.87
N VAL A 94 -1.17 13.50 3.80
CA VAL A 94 -0.31 14.69 3.77
C VAL A 94 0.50 14.73 2.47
N PHE A 95 1.13 13.62 2.06
CA PHE A 95 1.90 13.61 0.83
C PHE A 95 1.02 13.76 -0.42
N LYS A 96 -0.17 13.18 -0.43
CA LYS A 96 -1.13 13.38 -1.52
C LYS A 96 -1.47 14.86 -1.70
N GLU A 97 -1.70 15.58 -0.60
CA GLU A 97 -1.95 17.04 -0.63
C GLU A 97 -0.71 17.86 -1.03
N VAL A 98 0.49 17.38 -0.74
CA VAL A 98 1.74 18.06 -1.13
C VAL A 98 2.04 17.89 -2.61
N PHE A 99 1.87 16.67 -3.14
CA PHE A 99 2.24 16.36 -4.52
C PHE A 99 1.12 16.64 -5.53
N GLN A 100 -0.13 16.49 -5.11
CA GLN A 100 -1.33 16.72 -5.93
C GLN A 100 -1.27 16.04 -7.31
N ASP A 101 -0.62 14.87 -7.36
CA ASP A 101 -0.37 14.15 -8.60
C ASP A 101 -1.69 13.68 -9.22
N PRO A 102 -2.00 14.05 -10.47
CA PRO A 102 -3.23 13.62 -11.12
C PRO A 102 -3.22 12.12 -11.37
N ARG A 103 -4.39 11.48 -11.20
CA ARG A 103 -4.55 10.07 -11.56
C ARG A 103 -4.38 9.87 -13.08
N PRO A 104 -3.94 8.67 -13.53
CA PRO A 104 -3.92 8.34 -14.95
C PRO A 104 -5.28 8.53 -15.61
N SER A 105 -5.30 8.83 -16.91
CA SER A 105 -6.53 9.00 -17.70
C SER A 105 -7.44 7.77 -17.72
N THR A 106 -6.90 6.60 -17.37
CA THR A 106 -7.63 5.34 -17.23
C THR A 106 -8.41 5.21 -15.92
N ASN A 107 -8.24 6.13 -14.95
CA ASN A 107 -9.03 6.20 -13.71
C ASN A 107 -10.41 6.83 -13.97
N VAL A 108 -11.24 6.17 -14.76
CA VAL A 108 -12.57 6.64 -15.17
C VAL A 108 -13.66 5.65 -14.75
N PRO A 109 -14.89 6.12 -14.48
CA PRO A 109 -16.01 5.22 -14.19
C PRO A 109 -16.43 4.42 -15.42
N GLY A 110 -16.57 3.10 -15.27
CA GLY A 110 -17.22 2.26 -16.28
C GLY A 110 -17.17 0.77 -15.94
N PRO A 111 -18.00 -0.06 -16.59
CA PRO A 111 -18.01 -1.51 -16.42
C PRO A 111 -16.68 -2.16 -16.85
N ASP A 112 -16.00 -1.55 -17.83
CA ASP A 112 -14.74 -2.01 -18.41
C ASP A 112 -13.52 -1.31 -17.78
N HIS A 113 -13.73 -0.55 -16.70
CA HIS A 113 -12.70 0.21 -16.00
C HIS A 113 -12.57 -0.30 -14.57
N GLY A 114 -11.32 -0.30 -14.09
CA GLY A 114 -10.95 -0.84 -12.77
C GLY A 114 -11.55 -0.07 -11.59
N PHE A 115 -10.99 -0.27 -10.41
CA PHE A 115 -11.41 0.46 -9.21
C PHE A 115 -11.14 1.96 -9.37
N ILE A 116 -12.16 2.81 -9.15
CA ILE A 116 -12.02 4.26 -9.25
C ILE A 116 -11.52 4.79 -7.91
N GLU A 117 -10.43 5.53 -7.94
CA GLU A 117 -9.91 6.21 -6.77
C GLU A 117 -10.20 7.72 -6.86
N PRO A 118 -10.86 8.32 -5.86
CA PRO A 118 -11.30 9.71 -5.91
C PRO A 118 -10.21 10.73 -5.55
N ASP A 119 -9.05 10.29 -5.07
CA ASP A 119 -7.98 11.14 -4.54
C ASP A 119 -6.73 11.17 -5.46
N TYR A 120 -5.72 11.97 -5.08
CA TYR A 120 -4.46 12.10 -5.83
C TYR A 120 -3.73 10.75 -6.01
N GLY A 121 -2.99 10.62 -7.11
CA GLY A 121 -2.31 9.40 -7.54
C GLY A 121 -1.12 9.02 -6.66
N PHE A 122 -0.20 9.95 -6.48
CA PHE A 122 1.01 9.74 -5.70
C PHE A 122 0.90 10.32 -4.28
N PRO A 123 1.34 9.58 -3.24
CA PRO A 123 1.72 8.16 -3.24
C PRO A 123 0.52 7.21 -3.11
N SER A 124 0.65 5.96 -3.60
CA SER A 124 -0.43 4.96 -3.52
C SER A 124 -0.73 4.53 -2.07
N GLY A 125 -1.96 4.78 -1.62
CA GLY A 125 -2.44 4.40 -0.28
C GLY A 125 -2.53 2.89 -0.07
N HIS A 126 -3.04 2.15 -1.05
CA HIS A 126 -3.12 0.68 -1.03
C HIS A 126 -1.73 0.04 -0.89
N ALA A 127 -0.74 0.52 -1.67
CA ALA A 127 0.62 0.03 -1.60
C ALA A 127 1.27 0.34 -0.23
N GLN A 128 1.12 1.59 0.25
CA GLN A 128 1.69 2.01 1.53
C GLN A 128 1.07 1.26 2.72
N THR A 129 -0.25 1.01 2.67
CA THR A 129 -0.97 0.25 3.71
C THR A 129 -0.55 -1.22 3.71
N ALA A 130 -0.38 -1.83 2.54
CA ALA A 130 0.13 -3.20 2.44
C ALA A 130 1.53 -3.34 3.06
N VAL A 131 2.46 -2.43 2.74
CA VAL A 131 3.81 -2.44 3.34
C VAL A 131 3.74 -2.21 4.85
N ALA A 132 2.91 -1.27 5.33
CA ALA A 132 2.77 -0.98 6.75
C ALA A 132 2.16 -2.16 7.54
N PHE A 133 1.23 -2.90 6.93
CA PHE A 133 0.62 -4.09 7.53
C PHE A 133 1.59 -5.26 7.54
N TRP A 134 2.07 -5.69 6.37
CA TRP A 134 2.91 -6.88 6.25
C TRP A 134 4.29 -6.70 6.90
N GLY A 135 4.84 -5.48 6.86
CA GLY A 135 6.06 -5.13 7.59
C GLY A 135 5.89 -5.03 9.11
N HIS A 136 4.65 -5.03 9.62
CA HIS A 136 4.37 -5.14 11.06
C HIS A 136 4.13 -6.60 11.49
N VAL A 137 3.60 -7.42 10.59
CA VAL A 137 3.29 -8.83 10.84
C VAL A 137 4.53 -9.73 10.70
N GLY A 138 5.41 -9.43 9.73
CA GLY A 138 6.69 -10.12 9.54
C GLY A 138 7.81 -9.56 10.42
#